data_AF-A0A9C7UZ12-F1
#
_entry.id   AF-A0A9C7UZ12-F1
#
_cell.length_a   1.000
_cell.length_b   1.000
_cell.length_c   1.000
_cell.angle_alpha   90.00
_cell.angle_beta   90.00
_cell.angle_gamma   90.00
#
_symmetry.space_group_name_H-M   'P 1'
#
loop_
_entity.id
_entity.type
_entity.pdbx_description
1 polymer ?
#
loop_
_entity_poly.entity_id
_entity_poly.type
_entity_poly.pdbx_seq_one_letter_code
_entity_poly.pdbx_strand_id
1 'polypeptide(L)' 'SYTTGVPAMIGAAMVLTGKWKKPGVYNVEEMDPDPFMENLNKWGLPWEEDFDPVLVD' A
#
# COMPACT_ATOMS: atom_id res chain seq x y z
N SER A 1 14.86 5.79 -2.04
CA SER A 1 14.28 6.43 -0.83
C SER A 1 12.83 6.85 -1.00
N TYR A 2 12.41 7.45 -2.12
CA TYR A 2 11.04 7.92 -2.33
C TYR A 2 9.99 6.79 -2.41
N THR A 3 10.28 5.73 -3.18
CA THR A 3 9.43 4.54 -3.34
C THR A 3 9.35 3.65 -2.10
N THR A 4 10.22 3.86 -1.10
CA THR A 4 10.21 3.12 0.18
C THR A 4 9.62 3.97 1.31
N GLY A 5 9.87 5.29 1.29
CA GLY A 5 9.40 6.21 2.33
C GLY A 5 7.91 6.50 2.26
N VAL A 6 7.33 6.59 1.06
CA VAL A 6 5.89 6.85 0.88
C VAL A 6 5.04 5.67 1.40
N PRO A 7 5.33 4.40 1.05
CA PRO A 7 4.67 3.24 1.67
C PRO A 7 4.79 3.18 3.19
N ALA A 8 5.97 3.48 3.76
CA ALA A 8 6.18 3.46 5.21
C ALA A 8 5.32 4.51 5.93
N MET A 9 5.20 5.72 5.36
CA MET A 9 4.37 6.79 5.90
C MET A 9 2.88 6.46 5.82
N ILE A 10 2.41 5.90 4.70
CA ILE A 10 1.02 5.48 4.53
C ILE A 10 0.68 4.34 5.51
N GLY A 11 1.54 3.31 5.63
CA GLY A 11 1.34 2.22 6.59
C GLY A 11 1.24 2.71 8.03
N ALA A 12 2.11 3.64 8.45
CA ALA A 12 2.03 4.26 9.78
C ALA A 12 0.73 5.06 9.97
N ALA A 13 0.31 5.82 8.95
CA ALA A 13 -0.95 6.56 8.99
C ALA A 13 -2.18 5.64 9.08
N MET A 14 -2.15 4.49 8.43
CA MET A 14 -3.23 3.48 8.47
C MET A 14 -3.39 2.86 9.86
N VAL A 15 -2.29 2.65 10.58
CA VAL A 15 -2.33 2.19 11.99
C VAL A 15 -2.87 3.29 12.91
N LEU A 16 -2.42 4.54 12.72
CA LEU A 16 -2.85 5.68 13.54
C LEU A 16 -4.33 6.06 13.34
N THR A 17 -4.84 5.94 12.12
CA THR A 17 -6.25 6.18 11.78
C THR A 17 -7.18 5.04 12.20
N GLY A 18 -6.62 3.93 12.72
CA GLY A 18 -7.38 2.78 13.21
C GLY A 18 -7.80 1.79 12.13
N LYS A 19 -7.67 2.14 10.85
CA LYS A 19 -8.01 1.25 9.72
C LYS A 19 -7.21 -0.05 9.76
N TRP A 20 -5.96 0.02 10.20
CA TRP A 20 -5.05 -1.12 10.32
C TRP A 20 -4.76 -1.50 11.79
N LYS A 21 -5.60 -1.07 12.72
CA LYS A 21 -5.40 -1.33 14.16
C LYS A 21 -6.09 -2.63 14.58
N LYS A 22 -5.37 -3.74 14.46
CA LYS A 22 -5.81 -5.08 14.89
C LYS A 22 -4.79 -5.68 15.86
N PRO A 23 -5.20 -6.34 16.96
CA PRO A 23 -4.25 -6.99 17.87
C PRO A 23 -3.60 -8.20 17.19
N GLY A 24 -2.27 -8.26 17.16
CA GLY A 24 -1.48 -9.31 16.51
C GLY A 24 -0.31 -8.75 15.70
N VAL A 25 0.43 -9.65 15.04
CA VAL A 25 1.45 -9.32 14.04
C VAL A 25 0.84 -9.65 12.68
N TYR A 26 0.81 -8.69 11.77
CA TYR A 26 0.20 -8.81 10.45
C TYR A 26 1.17 -8.31 9.40
N ASN A 27 1.20 -9.00 8.27
CA ASN A 27 1.84 -8.47 7.07
C ASN A 27 0.87 -7.59 6.27
N VAL A 28 1.40 -6.82 5.32
CA VAL A 28 0.63 -5.81 4.58
C VAL A 28 -0.45 -6.46 3.69
N GLU A 29 -0.17 -7.65 3.18
CA GLU A 29 -1.10 -8.46 2.37
C GLU A 29 -2.29 -9.02 3.15
N GLU A 30 -2.24 -9.03 4.48
CA GLU A 30 -3.34 -9.49 5.34
C GLU A 30 -4.34 -8.38 5.68
N MET A 31 -4.06 -7.15 5.23
CA MET A 31 -4.81 -5.95 5.54
C MET A 31 -5.58 -5.47 4.31
N ASP A 32 -6.64 -4.69 4.52
CA ASP A 32 -7.40 -4.07 3.44
C ASP A 32 -6.49 -3.14 2.60
N PRO A 33 -6.23 -3.48 1.32
CA PRO A 33 -5.28 -2.76 0.48
C PRO A 33 -5.90 -1.49 -0.15
N ASP A 34 -7.23 -1.39 -0.24
CA ASP A 34 -7.93 -0.31 -0.92
C ASP A 34 -7.50 1.09 -0.43
N PRO A 35 -7.55 1.40 0.87
CA PRO A 35 -7.11 2.69 1.40
C PRO A 35 -5.59 2.92 1.29
N PHE A 36 -4.79 1.88 1.14
CA PHE A 36 -3.35 2.01 0.91
C PHE A 36 -3.06 2.39 -0.54
N MET A 37 -3.71 1.70 -1.49
CA MET A 37 -3.60 1.94 -2.93
C MET A 37 -4.13 3.33 -3.33
N GLU A 38 -5.21 3.81 -2.70
CA GLU A 38 -5.71 5.18 -2.90
C GLU A 38 -4.69 6.23 -2.44
N ASN A 39 -4.03 6.01 -1.30
CA ASN A 39 -3.04 6.94 -0.79
C ASN A 39 -1.76 6.94 -1.62
N LEU A 40 -1.34 5.80 -2.19
CA LEU A 40 -0.20 5.75 -3.11
C LEU A 40 -0.40 6.68 -4.31
N ASN A 41 -1.59 6.63 -4.93
CA ASN A 41 -1.97 7.53 -6.02
C ASN A 41 -1.90 9.01 -5.60
N LYS A 42 -2.33 9.32 -4.37
CA LYS A 42 -2.33 10.70 -3.84
C LYS A 42 -0.94 11.24 -3.51
N TRP A 43 -0.03 10.38 -3.04
CA TRP A 43 1.31 10.77 -2.59
C TRP A 43 2.40 10.61 -3.65
N GLY A 44 2.01 10.53 -4.93
CA GLY A 44 2.93 10.63 -6.07
C GLY A 44 3.47 9.30 -6.59
N LEU A 45 2.88 8.18 -6.19
CA LEU A 45 3.16 6.85 -6.74
C LEU A 45 1.92 6.32 -7.46
N PRO A 46 1.58 6.87 -8.65
CA PRO A 46 0.52 6.31 -9.46
C PRO A 46 0.88 4.88 -9.86
N TRP A 47 -0.05 3.95 -9.67
CA TRP A 47 0.07 2.58 -10.14
C TRP A 47 -0.77 2.38 -11.41
N GLU A 48 -0.33 1.44 -12.24
CA GLU A 48 -0.99 1.04 -13.47
C GLU A 48 -1.20 -0.47 -13.44
N GLU A 49 -2.40 -0.93 -13.78
CA GLU A 49 -2.74 -2.34 -13.92
C GLU A 49 -2.74 -2.70 -15.41
N ASP A 50 -1.90 -3.67 -15.77
CA ASP A 50 -1.89 -4.27 -17.10
C ASP A 50 -2.54 -5.66 -17.03
N PHE A 51 -3.64 -5.84 -17.77
CA PHE A 51 -4.37 -7.10 -17.85
C PHE A 51 -3.91 -8.00 -19.02
N ASP A 52 -2.97 -7.52 -19.86
CA ASP A 52 -2.32 -8.27 -20.94
C ASP A 52 -0.78 -8.14 -20.90
N PRO A 53 -0.12 -8.49 -19.77
CA PRO A 53 1.31 -8.29 -19.61
C PRO A 53 2.14 -9.28 -20.44
N VAL A 54 3.28 -8.82 -20.94
CA VAL A 54 4.28 -9.69 -21.55
C VAL A 54 4.91 -10.57 -20.46
N LEU A 55 4.73 -11.89 -20.58
CA LEU A 55 5.32 -12.85 -19.66
C LEU A 55 6.86 -12.82 -19.74
N VAL A 56 7.50 -12.85 -18.58
CA VAL A 56 8.94 -13.08 -18.47
C VAL A 56 9.22 -14.59 -18.53
N ASP A 57 10.12 -15.00 -19.41
CA ASP A 57 10.61 -16.39 -19.54
C ASP A 57 11.45 -16.84 -18.33
#